data_AF-A0A557QZA6-F1
#
_entry.id   AF-A0A557QZA6-F1
#
_cell.length_a   1.000
_cell.length_b   1.000
_cell.length_c   1.000
_cell.angle_alpha   90.00
_cell.angle_beta   90.00
_cell.angle_gamma   90.00
#
_symmetry.space_group_name_H-M   'P 1'
#
loop_
_entity.id
_entity.type
_entity.pdbx_description
1 polymer ?
#
loop_
_entity_poly.entity_id
_entity_poly.type
_entity_poly.pdbx_seq_one_letter_code
_entity_poly.pdbx_strand_id
1 'polypeptide(L)'
;MSEPLMQDAGPAASVLAWLAGEPADDPVEGLQELSDKLDELMRAELTPVQLHRGVELFFMRVRDVREVLVPRLVERALPLPSKIFNAVSRLESICLVLAKGYERVMADLGTGVVTQRRRPEVLATQALTLLGDVLWLAGMKGATPRAGLWSEAHRIFGNAAITAGSAALPAEIPRGQVQTAYKRLLALAAAQPEALTARELDWTVRYLEQCAWRSELSPNPRTDIETWDYWIDPAQDVGPIAMVRRAPPPVDGMLYFSAAELARGATGHLERLEAALDGGGEVVPGADLPELPAGLPPGEISKLLRCLRERWAMPPRREQLRRRCQYDVEVCVGLRSIWKLKHAGESAADIVSWRVLNESPGGYAIMSIEANTGSLSAGMAMAVRRATDSAWSICVVRWVRSDSPTQVELGLQTISSAATPVRIGFRGGEGPGEMVPALVLPPVAAVRRHQAILAPAGAYRSRRFLLVHESERIYVAQGRLLSLDMQTSSVELFQFEYDPYPL
;
A
#
# COMPACT_ATOMS: atom_id res chain seq x y z
N MET A 1 19.49 32.25 29.63
CA MET A 1 18.51 32.52 30.71
C MET A 1 18.73 31.49 31.79
N SER A 2 18.89 31.93 33.03
CA SER A 2 19.30 31.09 34.17
C SER A 2 18.20 30.09 34.57
N GLU A 3 18.59 28.85 34.86
CA GLU A 3 17.74 27.72 35.31
C GLU A 3 16.71 27.98 36.43
N PRO A 4 16.86 28.94 37.37
CA PRO A 4 15.87 29.09 38.45
C PRO A 4 14.53 29.73 38.02
N LEU A 5 14.46 30.37 36.85
CA LEU A 5 13.24 31.04 36.35
C LEU A 5 12.33 30.12 35.51
N MET A 6 12.77 28.89 35.20
CA MET A 6 11.95 27.91 34.47
C MET A 6 10.97 27.14 35.36
N GLN A 7 11.13 27.15 36.69
CA GLN A 7 10.27 26.37 37.59
C GLN A 7 8.87 26.99 37.83
N ASP A 8 8.68 28.28 37.50
CA ASP A 8 7.37 28.97 37.62
C ASP A 8 6.57 28.99 36.32
N ALA A 9 7.11 28.41 35.24
CA ALA A 9 6.43 28.32 33.96
C ALA A 9 5.86 26.90 33.85
N GLY A 10 4.53 26.76 33.95
CA GLY A 10 3.82 25.46 34.02
C GLY A 10 4.17 24.45 32.90
N PRO A 11 3.53 23.26 32.89
CA PRO A 11 3.89 22.12 32.01
C PRO A 11 4.13 22.49 30.53
N ALA A 12 3.35 23.45 30.03
CA ALA A 12 3.50 24.08 28.72
C ALA A 12 4.89 24.61 28.39
N ALA A 13 5.54 25.32 29.33
CA ALA A 13 6.82 25.97 29.12
C ALA A 13 7.97 24.95 29.11
N SER A 14 7.87 23.91 29.94
CA SER A 14 8.77 22.75 29.92
C SER A 14 8.75 22.05 28.56
N VAL A 15 7.57 21.79 27.99
CA VAL A 15 7.42 21.18 26.67
C VAL A 15 7.99 22.07 25.57
N LEU A 16 7.69 23.38 25.59
CA LEU A 16 8.21 24.32 24.59
C LEU A 16 9.74 24.48 24.67
N ALA A 17 10.32 24.49 25.87
CA ALA A 17 11.75 24.50 26.06
C ALA A 17 12.41 23.22 25.52
N TRP A 18 11.77 22.06 25.76
CA TRP A 18 12.22 20.79 25.21
C TRP A 18 12.18 20.76 23.67
N LEU A 19 11.10 21.26 23.07
CA LEU A 19 10.98 21.37 21.60
C LEU A 19 12.01 22.32 20.97
N ALA A 20 12.50 23.30 21.74
CA ALA A 20 13.56 24.20 21.29
C ALA A 20 14.96 23.57 21.43
N GLY A 21 15.09 22.47 22.17
CA GLY A 21 16.32 21.71 22.31
C GLY A 21 16.67 20.88 21.08
N GLU A 22 17.95 20.48 21.01
CA GLU A 22 18.45 19.63 19.93
C GLU A 22 17.75 18.26 19.93
N PRO A 23 17.36 17.71 18.76
CA PRO A 23 16.85 16.34 18.68
C PRO A 23 17.88 15.32 19.17
N ALA A 24 17.38 14.15 19.58
CA ALA A 24 18.22 12.99 19.74
C ALA A 24 18.89 12.61 18.39
N ASP A 25 20.13 12.12 18.45
CA ASP A 25 20.90 11.69 17.27
C ASP A 25 20.15 10.65 16.43
N ASP A 26 19.48 9.68 17.07
CA ASP A 26 18.49 8.82 16.42
C ASP A 26 17.07 9.24 16.84
N PRO A 27 16.30 9.94 15.99
CA PRO A 27 14.94 10.37 16.32
C PRO A 27 13.98 9.20 16.56
N VAL A 28 14.32 7.98 16.13
CA VAL A 28 13.56 6.77 16.43
C VAL A 28 13.67 6.37 17.91
N GLU A 29 14.81 6.63 18.56
CA GLU A 29 15.00 6.32 19.98
C GLU A 29 14.28 7.36 20.87
N GLY A 30 14.18 8.60 20.40
CA GLY A 30 13.42 9.68 21.07
C GLY A 30 11.89 9.58 20.94
N LEU A 31 11.34 8.59 20.24
CA LEU A 31 9.89 8.49 20.00
C LEU A 31 9.05 8.35 21.29
N GLN A 32 9.57 7.68 22.33
CA GLN A 32 8.86 7.57 23.61
C GLN A 32 8.74 8.92 24.28
N GLU A 33 9.86 9.66 24.39
CA GLU A 33 9.88 11.00 24.96
C GLU A 33 9.02 11.98 24.16
N LEU A 34 9.06 11.91 22.82
CA LEU A 34 8.20 12.69 21.93
C LEU A 34 6.71 12.43 22.22
N SER A 35 6.34 11.16 22.42
CA SER A 35 4.98 10.77 22.78
C SER A 35 4.56 11.37 24.13
N ASP A 36 5.42 11.23 25.15
CA ASP A 36 5.12 11.69 26.51
C ASP A 36 5.00 13.22 26.57
N LYS A 37 5.86 13.94 25.83
CA LYS A 37 5.82 15.40 25.73
C LYS A 37 4.60 15.91 24.96
N LEU A 38 4.15 15.20 23.93
CA LEU A 38 2.92 15.55 23.23
C LEU A 38 1.71 15.37 24.14
N ASP A 39 1.69 14.27 24.89
CA ASP A 39 0.67 13.98 25.90
C ASP A 39 0.63 15.05 27.01
N GLU A 40 1.79 15.52 27.48
CA GLU A 40 1.93 16.65 28.41
C GLU A 40 1.35 17.94 27.82
N LEU A 41 1.68 18.27 26.57
CA LEU A 41 1.13 19.43 25.86
C LEU A 41 -0.41 19.38 25.80
N MET A 42 -0.96 18.21 25.44
CA MET A 42 -2.39 18.05 25.22
C MET A 42 -3.21 18.15 26.51
N ARG A 43 -2.62 17.82 27.68
CA ARG A 43 -3.26 17.95 29.00
C ARG A 43 -3.08 19.34 29.61
N ALA A 44 -2.12 20.12 29.15
CA ALA A 44 -1.85 21.45 29.69
C ALA A 44 -3.00 22.44 29.39
N GLU A 45 -3.21 23.37 30.33
CA GLU A 45 -4.07 24.53 30.13
C GLU A 45 -3.32 25.57 29.29
N LEU A 46 -3.71 25.68 28.02
CA LEU A 46 -3.04 26.49 27.01
C LEU A 46 -4.04 27.43 26.37
N THR A 47 -3.58 28.64 26.04
CA THR A 47 -4.31 29.48 25.08
C THR A 47 -4.30 28.83 23.69
N PRO A 48 -5.29 29.10 22.82
CA PRO A 48 -5.30 28.60 21.44
C PRO A 48 -4.01 28.90 20.65
N VAL A 49 -3.40 30.07 20.91
CA VAL A 49 -2.13 30.48 20.28
C VAL A 49 -0.98 29.56 20.73
N GLN A 50 -0.88 29.28 22.02
CA GLN A 50 0.17 28.42 22.57
C GLN A 50 0.00 26.97 22.13
N LEU A 51 -1.23 26.45 22.14
CA LEU A 51 -1.52 25.11 21.64
C LEU A 51 -1.15 24.98 20.16
N HIS A 52 -1.56 25.94 19.32
CA HIS A 52 -1.19 25.98 17.90
C HIS A 52 0.33 25.94 17.70
N ARG A 53 1.06 26.78 18.46
CA ARG A 53 2.52 26.81 18.37
C ARG A 53 3.14 25.48 18.78
N GLY A 54 2.63 24.86 19.84
CA GLY A 54 3.08 23.54 20.29
C GLY A 54 2.88 22.48 19.20
N VAL A 55 1.67 22.36 18.64
CA VAL A 55 1.38 21.36 17.60
C VAL A 55 2.17 21.60 16.32
N GLU A 56 2.43 22.85 15.91
CA GLU A 56 3.32 23.14 14.77
C GLU A 56 4.75 22.65 15.01
N LEU A 57 5.29 22.82 16.22
CA LEU A 57 6.64 22.36 16.55
C LEU A 57 6.72 20.83 16.59
N PHE A 58 5.71 20.15 17.16
CA PHE A 58 5.61 18.69 17.11
C PHE A 58 5.49 18.17 15.68
N PHE A 59 4.73 18.85 14.82
CA PHE A 59 4.62 18.48 13.41
C PHE A 59 5.97 18.47 12.70
N MET A 60 6.81 19.48 12.95
CA MET A 60 8.17 19.52 12.41
C MET A 60 9.01 18.35 12.91
N ARG A 61 8.95 18.04 14.21
CA ARG A 61 9.68 16.92 14.82
C ARG A 61 9.23 15.55 14.26
N VAL A 62 7.92 15.38 14.06
CA VAL A 62 7.33 14.18 13.42
C VAL A 62 7.84 14.04 11.99
N ARG A 63 7.94 15.14 11.23
CA ARG A 63 8.53 15.12 9.89
C ARG A 63 9.98 14.65 9.91
N ASP A 64 10.80 15.18 10.82
CA ASP A 64 12.22 14.77 10.93
C ASP A 64 12.36 13.28 11.29
N VAL A 65 11.52 12.77 12.20
CA VAL A 65 11.47 11.34 12.53
C VAL A 65 11.14 10.50 11.29
N ARG A 66 10.20 10.94 10.44
CA ARG A 66 9.81 10.23 9.22
C ARG A 66 10.94 10.14 8.21
N GLU A 67 11.67 11.23 7.99
CA GLU A 67 12.84 11.26 7.08
C GLU A 67 13.89 10.20 7.46
N VAL A 68 13.99 9.84 8.74
CA VAL A 68 14.91 8.80 9.22
C VAL A 68 14.26 7.41 9.25
N LEU A 69 12.99 7.29 9.67
CA LEU A 69 12.34 6.00 9.85
C LEU A 69 11.90 5.36 8.52
N VAL A 70 11.40 6.15 7.58
CA VAL A 70 10.82 5.66 6.31
C VAL A 70 11.85 4.94 5.44
N PRO A 71 13.09 5.44 5.25
CA PRO A 71 14.12 4.69 4.53
C PRO A 71 14.43 3.32 5.16
N ARG A 72 14.28 3.17 6.49
CA ARG A 72 14.46 1.89 7.18
C ARG A 72 13.34 0.89 6.87
N LEU A 73 12.19 1.35 6.34
CA LEU A 73 11.01 0.53 6.01
C LEU A 73 10.96 0.14 4.54
N VAL A 74 11.30 1.05 3.63
CA VAL A 74 11.18 0.87 2.17
C VAL A 74 11.91 -0.39 1.65
N GLU A 75 13.03 -0.74 2.27
CA GLU A 75 13.87 -1.89 1.91
C GLU A 75 13.39 -3.23 2.53
N ARG A 76 12.34 -3.22 3.37
CA ARG A 76 11.98 -4.36 4.20
C ARG A 76 10.73 -5.08 3.73
N ALA A 77 10.81 -6.40 3.76
CA ALA A 77 9.66 -7.30 3.70
C ALA A 77 9.01 -7.45 5.09
N LEU A 78 7.81 -8.04 5.11
CA LEU A 78 7.05 -8.32 6.32
C LEU A 78 7.29 -9.75 6.81
N PRO A 79 7.15 -10.04 8.12
CA PRO A 79 6.86 -9.10 9.20
C PRO A 79 8.06 -8.20 9.53
N LEU A 80 7.79 -7.00 10.04
CA LEU A 80 8.86 -6.11 10.50
C LEU A 80 9.45 -6.61 11.83
N PRO A 81 10.77 -6.47 12.07
CA PRO A 81 11.35 -6.72 13.38
C PRO A 81 10.73 -5.85 14.48
N SER A 82 10.55 -6.41 15.68
CA SER A 82 9.78 -5.80 16.77
C SER A 82 10.20 -4.36 17.11
N LYS A 83 11.51 -4.03 17.12
CA LYS A 83 11.98 -2.65 17.37
C LYS A 83 11.39 -1.65 16.36
N ILE A 84 11.42 -2.00 15.08
CA ILE A 84 10.91 -1.14 14.00
C ILE A 84 9.38 -1.13 13.99
N PHE A 85 8.73 -2.28 14.14
CA PHE A 85 7.27 -2.37 14.24
C PHE A 85 6.72 -1.48 15.36
N ASN A 86 7.35 -1.52 16.54
CA ASN A 86 6.96 -0.70 17.70
C ASN A 86 7.23 0.79 17.46
N ALA A 87 8.34 1.14 16.80
CA ALA A 87 8.64 2.52 16.42
C ALA A 87 7.57 3.09 15.47
N VAL A 88 7.21 2.37 14.40
CA VAL A 88 6.13 2.78 13.47
C VAL A 88 4.81 2.91 14.21
N SER A 89 4.47 1.93 15.06
CA SER A 89 3.25 1.95 15.86
C SER A 89 3.19 3.15 16.81
N ARG A 90 4.33 3.59 17.34
CA ARG A 90 4.39 4.78 18.19
C ARG A 90 4.24 6.07 17.39
N LEU A 91 4.89 6.15 16.23
CA LEU A 91 4.76 7.29 15.34
C LEU A 91 3.31 7.49 14.88
N GLU A 92 2.59 6.41 14.53
CA GLU A 92 1.16 6.48 14.22
C GLU A 92 0.33 7.06 15.38
N SER A 93 0.59 6.61 16.61
CA SER A 93 -0.09 7.12 17.80
C SER A 93 0.18 8.62 18.00
N ILE A 94 1.41 9.06 17.80
CA ILE A 94 1.80 10.48 17.86
C ILE A 94 1.07 11.28 16.78
N CYS A 95 1.04 10.81 15.53
CA CYS A 95 0.33 11.49 14.43
C CYS A 95 -1.17 11.62 14.71
N LEU A 96 -1.82 10.59 15.29
CA LEU A 96 -3.23 10.65 15.67
C LEU A 96 -3.49 11.68 16.78
N VAL A 97 -2.66 11.71 17.82
CA VAL A 97 -2.79 12.71 18.90
C VAL A 97 -2.54 14.11 18.36
N LEU A 98 -1.58 14.27 17.45
CA LEU A 98 -1.25 15.54 16.83
C LEU A 98 -2.38 16.06 15.93
N ALA A 99 -3.03 15.18 15.16
CA ALA A 99 -4.21 15.53 14.37
C ALA A 99 -5.35 16.07 15.24
N LYS A 100 -5.60 15.43 16.40
CA LYS A 100 -6.56 15.93 17.40
C LYS A 100 -6.14 17.28 17.98
N GLY A 101 -4.84 17.53 18.11
CA GLY A 101 -4.29 18.83 18.50
C GLY A 101 -4.67 19.94 17.51
N TYR A 102 -4.45 19.72 16.22
CA TYR A 102 -4.88 20.65 15.18
C TYR A 102 -6.38 20.89 15.17
N GLU A 103 -7.16 19.85 15.39
CA GLU A 103 -8.61 19.98 15.42
C GLU A 103 -9.10 20.76 16.65
N ARG A 104 -8.48 20.55 17.83
CA ARG A 104 -8.76 21.35 19.02
C ARG A 104 -8.48 22.84 18.79
N VAL A 105 -7.40 23.17 18.08
CA VAL A 105 -7.09 24.55 17.68
C VAL A 105 -8.13 25.07 16.68
N MET A 106 -8.60 24.23 15.75
CA MET A 106 -9.62 24.62 14.78
C MET A 106 -10.98 24.92 15.44
N ALA A 107 -11.34 24.19 16.50
CA ALA A 107 -12.58 24.38 17.24
C ALA A 107 -12.62 25.67 18.08
N ASP A 108 -11.45 26.17 18.51
CA ASP A 108 -11.32 27.44 19.24
C ASP A 108 -10.09 28.21 18.74
N LEU A 109 -10.31 29.21 17.89
CA LEU A 109 -9.25 30.08 17.36
C LEU A 109 -8.81 31.18 18.36
N GLY A 110 -9.55 31.36 19.45
CA GLY A 110 -9.42 32.46 20.40
C GLY A 110 -10.00 33.79 19.91
N THR A 111 -9.92 34.81 20.76
CA THR A 111 -10.53 36.14 20.55
C THR A 111 -9.66 37.13 19.76
N GLY A 112 -8.49 36.70 19.26
CA GLY A 112 -7.53 37.56 18.55
C GLY A 112 -7.59 37.44 17.02
N VAL A 113 -6.84 38.29 16.32
CA VAL A 113 -6.72 38.23 14.86
C VAL A 113 -6.16 36.87 14.43
N VAL A 114 -6.93 36.15 13.61
CA VAL A 114 -6.55 34.84 13.07
C VAL A 114 -5.48 35.04 12.00
N THR A 115 -4.28 34.57 12.30
CA THR A 115 -3.16 34.53 11.35
C THR A 115 -3.43 33.53 10.22
N GLN A 116 -2.85 33.74 9.03
CA GLN A 116 -2.99 32.83 7.88
C GLN A 116 -2.78 31.35 8.22
N ARG A 117 -1.79 31.02 9.06
CA ARG A 117 -1.47 29.64 9.47
C ARG A 117 -2.51 29.00 10.40
N ARG A 118 -3.31 29.82 11.10
CA ARG A 118 -4.38 29.38 12.01
C ARG A 118 -5.75 29.40 11.34
N ARG A 119 -5.81 29.57 10.02
CA ARG A 119 -7.06 29.44 9.29
C ARG A 119 -7.57 28.00 9.38
N PRO A 120 -8.87 27.77 9.63
CA PRO A 120 -9.46 26.44 9.73
C PRO A 120 -9.09 25.50 8.59
N GLU A 121 -9.04 26.01 7.35
CA GLU A 121 -8.70 25.21 6.18
C GLU A 121 -7.24 24.71 6.23
N VAL A 122 -6.32 25.52 6.75
CA VAL A 122 -4.91 25.16 6.91
C VAL A 122 -4.78 24.11 8.01
N LEU A 123 -5.44 24.31 9.16
CA LEU A 123 -5.42 23.38 10.29
C LEU A 123 -6.02 22.02 9.91
N ALA A 124 -7.17 22.01 9.24
CA ALA A 124 -7.80 20.80 8.73
C ALA A 124 -6.93 20.08 7.70
N THR A 125 -6.25 20.82 6.81
CA THR A 125 -5.33 20.22 5.83
C THR A 125 -4.14 19.54 6.52
N GLN A 126 -3.55 20.15 7.55
CA GLN A 126 -2.46 19.54 8.32
C GLN A 126 -2.94 18.29 9.06
N ALA A 127 -4.10 18.35 9.71
CA ALA A 127 -4.68 17.21 10.42
C ALA A 127 -4.99 16.04 9.48
N LEU A 128 -5.61 16.30 8.31
CA LEU A 128 -5.86 15.28 7.30
C LEU A 128 -4.58 14.70 6.70
N THR A 129 -3.52 15.51 6.56
CA THR A 129 -2.21 15.02 6.10
C THR A 129 -1.61 14.04 7.10
N LEU A 130 -1.66 14.33 8.40
CA LEU A 130 -1.23 13.42 9.46
C LEU A 130 -2.03 12.11 9.46
N LEU A 131 -3.35 12.17 9.22
CA LEU A 131 -4.17 10.96 9.10
C LEU A 131 -3.83 10.14 7.85
N GLY A 132 -3.47 10.83 6.75
CA GLY A 132 -2.87 10.21 5.56
C GLY A 132 -1.58 9.45 5.91
N ASP A 133 -0.70 10.07 6.69
CA ASP A 133 0.53 9.44 7.15
C ASP A 133 0.26 8.20 8.03
N VAL A 134 -0.77 8.23 8.89
CA VAL A 134 -1.13 7.08 9.72
C VAL A 134 -1.60 5.90 8.86
N LEU A 135 -2.45 6.15 7.84
CA LEU A 135 -2.89 5.11 6.91
C LEU A 135 -1.71 4.51 6.13
N TRP A 136 -0.81 5.38 5.67
CA TRP A 136 0.40 4.99 4.95
C TRP A 136 1.38 4.16 5.79
N LEU A 137 1.68 4.60 7.01
CA LEU A 137 2.55 3.90 7.95
C LEU A 137 1.97 2.54 8.36
N ALA A 138 0.64 2.47 8.55
CA ALA A 138 -0.05 1.20 8.81
C ALA A 138 0.16 0.23 7.64
N GLY A 139 0.00 0.71 6.41
CA GLY A 139 0.28 -0.06 5.19
C GLY A 139 1.73 -0.57 5.13
N MET A 140 2.72 0.28 5.43
CA MET A 140 4.13 -0.12 5.39
C MET A 140 4.49 -1.25 6.36
N LYS A 141 3.87 -1.30 7.55
CA LYS A 141 4.06 -2.41 8.49
C LYS A 141 3.08 -3.56 8.28
N GLY A 142 2.19 -3.46 7.29
CA GLY A 142 1.15 -4.44 6.99
C GLY A 142 0.02 -4.47 8.00
N ALA A 143 -0.13 -3.49 8.89
CA ALA A 143 -1.24 -3.52 9.85
C ALA A 143 -2.52 -2.94 9.25
N THR A 144 -3.64 -3.31 9.85
CA THR A 144 -4.88 -2.56 9.66
C THR A 144 -4.75 -1.13 10.22
N PRO A 145 -5.38 -0.12 9.60
CA PRO A 145 -5.41 1.23 10.15
C PRO A 145 -5.98 1.21 11.58
N ARG A 146 -5.40 2.04 12.46
CA ARG A 146 -5.85 2.10 13.85
C ARG A 146 -7.31 2.54 13.95
N ALA A 147 -8.02 1.97 14.91
CA ALA A 147 -9.40 2.37 15.21
C ALA A 147 -9.50 3.87 15.50
N GLY A 148 -10.55 4.48 14.98
CA GLY A 148 -10.87 5.91 15.05
C GLY A 148 -10.26 6.76 13.92
N LEU A 149 -9.36 6.23 13.09
CA LEU A 149 -8.72 7.00 12.03
C LEU A 149 -9.73 7.60 11.05
N TRP A 150 -10.72 6.82 10.63
CA TRP A 150 -11.68 7.26 9.63
C TRP A 150 -12.73 8.18 10.23
N SER A 151 -13.24 7.85 11.42
CA SER A 151 -14.13 8.76 12.14
C SER A 151 -13.48 10.13 12.37
N GLU A 152 -12.19 10.16 12.71
CA GLU A 152 -11.43 11.41 12.87
C GLU A 152 -11.30 12.17 11.54
N ALA A 153 -10.94 11.49 10.45
CA ALA A 153 -10.82 12.09 9.12
C ALA A 153 -12.15 12.69 8.65
N HIS A 154 -13.25 11.94 8.77
CA HIS A 154 -14.60 12.36 8.38
C HIS A 154 -15.04 13.59 9.17
N ARG A 155 -14.75 13.60 10.48
CA ARG A 155 -15.10 14.70 11.38
C ARG A 155 -14.30 15.97 11.08
N ILE A 156 -12.98 15.88 10.89
CA ILE A 156 -12.15 17.02 10.51
C ILE A 156 -12.60 17.60 9.17
N PHE A 157 -12.82 16.73 8.18
CA PHE A 157 -13.30 17.13 6.86
C PHE A 157 -14.65 17.85 6.94
N GLY A 158 -15.56 17.31 7.73
CA GLY A 158 -16.85 17.90 8.00
C GLY A 158 -16.77 19.27 8.69
N ASN A 159 -16.01 19.36 9.78
CA ASN A 159 -15.87 20.59 10.56
C ASN A 159 -15.28 21.74 9.74
N ALA A 160 -14.37 21.43 8.81
CA ALA A 160 -13.86 22.41 7.86
C ALA A 160 -14.95 22.96 6.92
N ALA A 161 -15.96 22.15 6.57
CA ALA A 161 -17.10 22.58 5.74
C ALA A 161 -17.99 23.56 6.49
N ILE A 162 -18.34 23.23 7.74
CA ILE A 162 -19.16 24.09 8.61
C ILE A 162 -18.47 25.43 8.83
N THR A 163 -17.17 25.40 9.13
CA THR A 163 -16.39 26.61 9.41
C THR A 163 -16.25 27.50 8.16
N ALA A 164 -16.29 26.92 6.97
CA ALA A 164 -16.33 27.64 5.70
C ALA A 164 -17.72 28.23 5.37
N GLY A 165 -18.74 28.06 6.23
CA GLY A 165 -20.07 28.65 6.08
C GLY A 165 -21.16 27.70 5.58
N SER A 166 -20.89 26.39 5.47
CA SER A 166 -21.89 25.40 5.06
C SER A 166 -22.91 25.13 6.19
N ALA A 167 -24.20 25.07 5.84
CA ALA A 167 -25.30 24.92 6.78
C ALA A 167 -25.44 23.51 7.40
N ALA A 168 -24.82 22.47 6.82
CA ALA A 168 -24.87 21.11 7.35
C ALA A 168 -23.75 20.19 6.82
N LEU A 169 -23.47 19.12 7.56
CA LEU A 169 -22.60 18.00 7.17
C LEU A 169 -23.37 16.95 6.34
N PRO A 170 -22.91 16.58 5.13
CA PRO A 170 -22.17 17.36 4.14
C PRO A 170 -23.16 17.85 3.06
N ALA A 171 -23.93 18.90 3.33
CA ALA A 171 -24.72 19.54 2.27
C ALA A 171 -23.80 20.16 1.20
N GLU A 172 -22.59 20.58 1.60
CA GLU A 172 -21.54 21.09 0.73
C GLU A 172 -20.17 20.54 1.11
N ILE A 173 -19.35 20.28 0.09
CA ILE A 173 -17.99 19.74 0.23
C ILE A 173 -16.99 20.90 0.34
N PRO A 174 -16.10 20.92 1.36
CA PRO A 174 -14.98 21.86 1.42
C PRO A 174 -14.19 21.85 0.11
N ARG A 175 -13.81 23.01 -0.43
CA ARG A 175 -13.01 23.12 -1.65
C ARG A 175 -11.52 23.37 -1.35
N GLY A 176 -10.67 23.22 -2.36
CA GLY A 176 -9.25 23.55 -2.27
C GLY A 176 -8.43 22.51 -1.52
N GLN A 177 -7.57 22.98 -0.61
CA GLN A 177 -6.52 22.15 0.02
C GLN A 177 -7.11 21.08 0.97
N VAL A 178 -8.17 21.41 1.71
CA VAL A 178 -8.88 20.46 2.59
C VAL A 178 -9.45 19.29 1.78
N GLN A 179 -10.13 19.60 0.68
CA GLN A 179 -10.65 18.60 -0.25
C GLN A 179 -9.55 17.71 -0.79
N THR A 180 -8.44 18.32 -1.17
CA THR A 180 -7.30 17.62 -1.76
C THR A 180 -6.67 16.67 -0.74
N ALA A 181 -6.48 17.10 0.50
CA ALA A 181 -5.95 16.25 1.57
C ALA A 181 -6.88 15.06 1.89
N TYR A 182 -8.19 15.29 1.94
CA TYR A 182 -9.16 14.22 2.15
C TYR A 182 -9.20 13.25 0.96
N LYS A 183 -9.21 13.76 -0.28
CA LYS A 183 -9.14 12.93 -1.50
C LYS A 183 -7.85 12.08 -1.56
N ARG A 184 -6.71 12.59 -1.09
CA ARG A 184 -5.46 11.80 -0.98
C ARG A 184 -5.63 10.59 -0.06
N LEU A 185 -6.23 10.80 1.12
CA LEU A 185 -6.52 9.72 2.06
C LEU A 185 -7.44 8.65 1.44
N LEU A 186 -8.52 9.09 0.78
CA LEU A 186 -9.46 8.19 0.10
C LEU A 186 -8.80 7.43 -1.07
N ALA A 187 -8.00 8.11 -1.88
CA ALA A 187 -7.30 7.51 -3.01
C ALA A 187 -6.25 6.48 -2.58
N LEU A 188 -5.55 6.73 -1.45
CA LEU A 188 -4.62 5.76 -0.86
C LEU A 188 -5.36 4.51 -0.35
N ALA A 189 -6.52 4.68 0.31
CA ALA A 189 -7.34 3.54 0.72
C ALA A 189 -7.86 2.74 -0.48
N ALA A 190 -8.30 3.42 -1.55
CA ALA A 190 -8.73 2.80 -2.80
C ALA A 190 -7.59 2.03 -3.51
N ALA A 191 -6.34 2.45 -3.34
CA ALA A 191 -5.16 1.74 -3.85
C ALA A 191 -4.88 0.41 -3.12
N GLN A 192 -5.57 0.11 -2.00
CA GLN A 192 -5.43 -1.11 -1.20
C GLN A 192 -4.00 -1.35 -0.71
N PRO A 193 -3.56 -0.59 0.31
CA PRO A 193 -2.18 -0.60 0.75
C PRO A 193 -1.62 -1.99 1.09
N GLU A 194 -2.47 -2.90 1.58
CA GLU A 194 -2.07 -4.27 1.93
C GLU A 194 -1.57 -5.09 0.72
N ALA A 195 -1.82 -4.62 -0.50
CA ALA A 195 -1.47 -5.29 -1.74
C ALA A 195 -0.20 -4.72 -2.40
N LEU A 196 0.48 -3.78 -1.75
CA LEU A 196 1.68 -3.11 -2.24
C LEU A 196 2.84 -3.37 -1.27
N THR A 197 4.06 -3.38 -1.78
CA THR A 197 5.28 -3.37 -0.96
C THR A 197 5.50 -2.00 -0.30
N ALA A 198 6.33 -1.93 0.74
CA ALA A 198 6.64 -0.65 1.40
C ALA A 198 7.23 0.39 0.42
N ARG A 199 8.07 -0.05 -0.52
CA ARG A 199 8.61 0.81 -1.59
C ARG A 199 7.54 1.31 -2.56
N GLU A 200 6.65 0.42 -3.02
CA GLU A 200 5.52 0.81 -3.87
C GLU A 200 4.57 1.78 -3.13
N LEU A 201 4.39 1.61 -1.82
CA LEU A 201 3.56 2.49 -0.99
C LEU A 201 4.17 3.88 -0.82
N ASP A 202 5.47 3.98 -0.50
CA ASP A 202 6.18 5.27 -0.42
C ASP A 202 6.03 6.04 -1.74
N TRP A 203 6.25 5.36 -2.87
CA TRP A 203 6.08 5.97 -4.18
C TRP A 203 4.62 6.38 -4.44
N THR A 204 3.65 5.53 -4.10
CA THR A 204 2.23 5.79 -4.32
C THR A 204 1.76 7.04 -3.59
N VAL A 205 2.19 7.25 -2.34
CA VAL A 205 1.82 8.45 -1.58
C VAL A 205 2.39 9.71 -2.23
N ARG A 206 3.66 9.72 -2.62
CA ARG A 206 4.27 10.84 -3.36
C ARG A 206 3.55 11.10 -4.70
N TYR A 207 3.12 10.06 -5.40
CA TYR A 207 2.38 10.20 -6.65
C TYR A 207 0.98 10.81 -6.43
N LEU A 208 0.31 10.41 -5.34
CA LEU A 208 -0.98 10.97 -4.96
C LEU A 208 -0.90 12.44 -4.53
N GLU A 209 0.25 12.92 -4.03
CA GLU A 209 0.43 14.35 -3.74
C GLU A 209 0.21 15.22 -4.99
N GLN A 210 0.61 14.71 -6.15
CA GLN A 210 0.56 15.44 -7.41
C GLN A 210 -0.76 15.29 -8.15
N CYS A 211 -1.48 14.18 -7.96
CA CYS A 211 -2.62 13.83 -8.81
C CYS A 211 -3.95 13.56 -8.08
N ALA A 212 -3.96 13.35 -6.75
CA ALA A 212 -5.18 13.00 -6.02
C ALA A 212 -6.30 14.07 -6.14
N TRP A 213 -5.93 15.33 -6.38
CA TRP A 213 -6.90 16.42 -6.58
C TRP A 213 -7.87 16.15 -7.76
N ARG A 214 -7.46 15.32 -8.73
CA ARG A 214 -8.24 14.96 -9.92
C ARG A 214 -9.43 14.06 -9.59
N SER A 215 -9.38 13.29 -8.51
CA SER A 215 -10.48 12.40 -8.13
C SER A 215 -11.75 13.19 -7.82
N GLU A 216 -12.91 12.54 -7.94
CA GLU A 216 -14.19 13.20 -7.70
C GLU A 216 -14.74 12.86 -6.31
N LEU A 217 -15.45 13.80 -5.72
CA LEU A 217 -16.15 13.64 -4.44
C LEU A 217 -17.46 14.42 -4.51
N SER A 218 -18.57 13.79 -4.14
CA SER A 218 -19.92 14.36 -4.21
C SER A 218 -20.74 13.96 -2.98
N PRO A 219 -21.62 14.84 -2.45
CA PRO A 219 -22.59 14.44 -1.44
C PRO A 219 -23.84 13.78 -2.06
N ASN A 220 -23.96 13.83 -3.38
CA ASN A 220 -25.14 13.34 -4.11
C ASN A 220 -24.78 12.11 -4.96
N PRO A 221 -25.65 11.08 -4.99
CA PRO A 221 -25.51 9.99 -5.93
C PRO A 221 -25.64 10.50 -7.37
N ARG A 222 -24.95 9.83 -8.31
CA ARG A 222 -25.14 10.07 -9.75
C ARG A 222 -26.51 9.53 -10.16
N THR A 223 -27.19 10.25 -11.04
CA THR A 223 -28.50 9.89 -11.60
C THR A 223 -28.42 9.41 -13.05
N ASP A 224 -27.22 9.41 -13.63
CA ASP A 224 -26.94 8.93 -14.99
C ASP A 224 -26.55 7.45 -15.01
N ILE A 225 -26.12 6.96 -16.18
CA ILE A 225 -25.74 5.54 -16.40
C ILE A 225 -24.46 5.17 -15.63
N GLU A 226 -23.62 6.15 -15.28
CA GLU A 226 -22.35 5.90 -14.59
C GLU A 226 -22.54 5.92 -13.07
N THR A 227 -22.24 4.81 -12.39
CA THR A 227 -22.26 4.77 -10.93
C THR A 227 -20.96 5.30 -10.34
N TRP A 228 -21.03 5.86 -9.13
CA TRP A 228 -19.84 6.11 -8.32
C TRP A 228 -19.07 4.82 -8.00
N ASP A 229 -17.74 4.93 -7.92
CA ASP A 229 -16.85 3.79 -7.64
C ASP A 229 -16.95 3.36 -6.16
N TYR A 230 -17.06 4.34 -5.26
CA TYR A 230 -17.08 4.17 -3.81
C TYR A 230 -18.15 5.03 -3.13
N TRP A 231 -18.63 4.56 -1.99
CA TRP A 231 -19.44 5.34 -1.05
C TRP A 231 -18.77 5.35 0.33
N ILE A 232 -19.07 6.38 1.11
CA ILE A 232 -18.51 6.63 2.44
C ILE A 232 -19.66 7.05 3.34
N ASP A 233 -19.77 6.42 4.50
CA ASP A 233 -20.63 6.87 5.60
C ASP A 233 -19.79 7.66 6.61
N PRO A 234 -19.91 9.01 6.65
CA PRO A 234 -19.14 9.83 7.59
C PRO A 234 -19.40 9.51 9.07
N ALA A 235 -20.50 8.80 9.39
CA ALA A 235 -20.82 8.40 10.76
C ALA A 235 -20.11 7.10 11.21
N GLN A 236 -19.41 6.40 10.31
CA GLN A 236 -18.72 5.14 10.62
C GLN A 236 -17.20 5.30 10.58
N ASP A 237 -16.49 4.51 11.40
CA ASP A 237 -15.03 4.41 11.35
C ASP A 237 -14.56 3.50 10.20
N VAL A 238 -14.99 3.82 8.99
CA VAL A 238 -14.67 3.05 7.78
C VAL A 238 -14.32 4.00 6.65
N GLY A 239 -13.29 3.62 5.89
CA GLY A 239 -12.89 4.30 4.67
C GLY A 239 -13.86 4.08 3.50
N PRO A 240 -13.46 4.47 2.28
CA PRO A 240 -14.31 4.32 1.11
C PRO A 240 -14.61 2.84 0.82
N ILE A 241 -15.90 2.51 0.71
CA ILE A 241 -16.37 1.16 0.40
C ILE A 241 -16.73 1.11 -1.09
N ALA A 242 -16.08 0.21 -1.81
CA ALA A 242 -16.33 0.04 -3.24
C ALA A 242 -17.77 -0.44 -3.49
N MET A 243 -18.47 0.20 -4.42
CA MET A 243 -19.85 -0.10 -4.80
C MET A 243 -20.03 -1.57 -5.19
N VAL A 244 -19.04 -2.12 -5.91
CA VAL A 244 -19.00 -3.52 -6.36
C VAL A 244 -18.89 -4.54 -5.23
N ARG A 245 -18.51 -4.12 -4.01
CA ARG A 245 -18.41 -4.99 -2.83
C ARG A 245 -19.68 -4.98 -2.00
N ARG A 246 -20.29 -3.79 -1.87
CA ARG A 246 -21.48 -3.56 -1.05
C ARG A 246 -22.14 -2.28 -1.53
N ALA A 247 -23.45 -2.32 -1.75
CA ALA A 247 -24.24 -1.13 -2.05
C ALA A 247 -24.36 -0.22 -0.82
N PRO A 248 -24.50 1.11 -0.99
CA PRO A 248 -24.71 2.03 0.12
C PRO A 248 -26.01 1.69 0.85
N PRO A 249 -26.03 1.76 2.19
CA PRO A 249 -27.27 1.62 2.93
C PRO A 249 -28.19 2.82 2.65
N PRO A 250 -29.52 2.67 2.82
CA PRO A 250 -30.50 3.72 2.57
C PRO A 250 -30.57 4.72 3.73
N VAL A 251 -29.44 5.38 4.02
CA VAL A 251 -29.34 6.45 5.03
C VAL A 251 -28.79 7.72 4.38
N ASP A 252 -29.22 8.86 4.89
CA ASP A 252 -28.79 10.17 4.38
C ASP A 252 -27.37 10.52 4.84
N GLY A 253 -26.76 11.52 4.19
CA GLY A 253 -25.44 12.05 4.58
C GLY A 253 -24.25 11.28 4.01
N MET A 254 -24.48 10.35 3.07
CA MET A 254 -23.43 9.62 2.37
C MET A 254 -22.58 10.55 1.50
N LEU A 255 -21.29 10.25 1.42
CA LEU A 255 -20.40 10.80 0.41
C LEU A 255 -20.09 9.76 -0.65
N TYR A 256 -19.90 10.21 -1.88
CA TYR A 256 -19.57 9.38 -3.02
C TYR A 256 -18.24 9.81 -3.61
N PHE A 257 -17.36 8.84 -3.87
CA PHE A 257 -16.00 9.05 -4.33
C PHE A 257 -15.75 8.28 -5.62
N SER A 258 -15.14 8.93 -6.61
CA SER A 258 -14.66 8.27 -7.83
C SER A 258 -13.17 8.48 -8.03
N ALA A 259 -12.48 7.38 -8.33
CA ALA A 259 -11.07 7.34 -8.66
C ALA A 259 -10.82 7.23 -10.17
N ALA A 260 -11.87 7.31 -11.00
CA ALA A 260 -11.78 7.19 -12.46
C ALA A 260 -10.75 8.15 -13.08
N GLU A 261 -10.71 9.42 -12.63
CA GLU A 261 -9.72 10.39 -13.10
C GLU A 261 -8.28 10.05 -12.73
N LEU A 262 -8.08 9.38 -11.59
CA LEU A 262 -6.76 8.88 -11.20
C LEU A 262 -6.34 7.75 -12.11
N ALA A 263 -7.26 6.83 -12.44
CA ALA A 263 -7.00 5.77 -13.41
C ALA A 263 -6.70 6.33 -14.81
N ARG A 264 -7.47 7.32 -15.29
CA ARG A 264 -7.20 8.01 -16.57
C ARG A 264 -5.83 8.68 -16.57
N GLY A 265 -5.48 9.38 -15.49
CA GLY A 265 -4.17 9.99 -15.31
C GLY A 265 -3.03 8.95 -15.30
N ALA A 266 -3.21 7.85 -14.59
CA ALA A 266 -2.26 6.73 -14.55
C ALA A 266 -2.07 6.10 -15.94
N THR A 267 -3.13 5.93 -16.73
CA THR A 267 -3.03 5.49 -18.13
C THR A 267 -2.17 6.43 -18.96
N GLY A 268 -2.42 7.74 -18.91
CA GLY A 268 -1.63 8.72 -19.67
C GLY A 268 -0.16 8.83 -19.20
N HIS A 269 0.14 8.53 -17.94
CA HIS A 269 1.53 8.41 -17.46
C HIS A 269 2.20 7.12 -17.93
N LEU A 270 1.46 6.02 -17.91
CA LEU A 270 1.92 4.71 -18.35
C LEU A 270 2.28 4.71 -19.85
N GLU A 271 1.40 5.24 -20.70
CA GLU A 271 1.61 5.33 -22.15
C GLU A 271 2.89 6.13 -22.50
N ARG A 272 3.12 7.24 -21.80
CA ARG A 272 4.33 8.06 -21.97
C ARG A 272 5.59 7.34 -21.51
N LEU A 273 5.53 6.69 -20.35
CA LEU A 273 6.64 5.90 -19.80
C LEU A 273 7.01 4.73 -20.71
N GLU A 274 6.02 4.03 -21.26
CA GLU A 274 6.26 2.91 -22.18
C GLU A 274 6.84 3.37 -23.51
N ALA A 275 6.34 4.49 -24.06
CA ALA A 275 6.92 5.10 -25.25
C ALA A 275 8.40 5.50 -25.04
N ALA A 276 8.75 6.03 -23.87
CA ALA A 276 10.13 6.38 -23.53
C ALA A 276 11.02 5.14 -23.40
N LEU A 277 10.51 4.06 -22.79
CA LEU A 277 11.24 2.79 -22.64
C LEU A 277 11.49 2.09 -23.97
N ASP A 278 10.50 2.10 -24.88
CA ASP A 278 10.61 1.50 -26.21
C ASP A 278 11.60 2.26 -27.12
N GLY A 279 11.85 3.54 -26.84
CA GLY A 279 12.79 4.39 -27.58
C GLY A 279 14.26 4.01 -27.45
N GLY A 280 14.61 3.08 -26.55
CA GLY A 280 15.97 2.53 -26.40
C GLY A 280 17.03 3.50 -25.85
N GLY A 281 16.62 4.72 -25.48
CA GLY A 281 17.46 5.71 -24.81
C GLY A 281 17.55 5.46 -23.30
N GLU A 282 18.57 6.01 -22.67
CA GLU A 282 18.61 6.11 -21.21
C GLU A 282 17.46 7.01 -20.75
N VAL A 283 16.47 6.44 -20.07
CA VAL A 283 15.29 7.18 -19.62
C VAL A 283 15.67 8.05 -18.44
N VAL A 284 15.78 9.36 -18.65
CA VAL A 284 16.14 10.31 -17.59
C VAL A 284 14.86 10.85 -16.93
N PRO A 285 14.67 10.66 -15.60
CA PRO A 285 13.54 11.24 -14.88
C PRO A 285 13.46 12.76 -15.08
N GLY A 286 12.29 13.25 -15.48
CA GLY A 286 12.01 14.68 -15.72
C GLY A 286 12.28 15.20 -17.13
N ALA A 287 13.15 14.55 -17.92
CA ALA A 287 13.34 14.89 -19.34
C ALA A 287 12.41 14.06 -20.24
N ASP A 288 12.40 12.74 -20.06
CA ASP A 288 11.60 11.79 -20.86
C ASP A 288 10.36 11.29 -20.10
N LEU A 289 10.40 11.35 -18.77
CA LEU A 289 9.31 10.94 -17.91
C LEU A 289 8.47 12.14 -17.47
N PRO A 290 7.15 11.94 -17.22
CA PRO A 290 6.35 12.93 -16.49
C PRO A 290 7.04 13.28 -15.16
N GLU A 291 6.61 14.34 -14.48
CA GLU A 291 7.08 14.71 -13.13
C GLU A 291 6.68 13.67 -12.05
N LEU A 292 6.91 12.39 -12.31
CA LEU A 292 6.70 11.28 -11.41
C LEU A 292 7.72 11.37 -10.27
N PRO A 293 7.35 11.00 -9.05
CA PRO A 293 8.29 10.91 -7.95
C PRO A 293 9.46 9.97 -8.29
N ALA A 294 10.67 10.37 -7.89
CA ALA A 294 11.83 9.50 -7.94
C ALA A 294 11.73 8.38 -6.88
N GLY A 295 12.52 7.31 -7.03
CA GLY A 295 12.65 6.24 -6.03
C GLY A 295 12.37 4.83 -6.54
N LEU A 296 11.90 4.68 -7.78
CA LEU A 296 11.70 3.39 -8.44
C LEU A 296 12.32 3.40 -9.85
N PRO A 297 12.89 2.27 -10.32
CA PRO A 297 13.26 2.13 -11.72
C PRO A 297 12.05 2.32 -12.66
N PRO A 298 12.22 2.91 -13.86
CA PRO A 298 11.12 3.14 -14.81
C PRO A 298 10.28 1.88 -15.09
N GLY A 299 10.92 0.72 -15.21
CA GLY A 299 10.22 -0.56 -15.39
C GLY A 299 9.33 -0.93 -14.20
N GLU A 300 9.74 -0.67 -12.96
CA GLU A 300 8.92 -0.90 -11.77
C GLU A 300 7.78 0.13 -11.65
N ILE A 301 8.02 1.38 -12.05
CA ILE A 301 6.98 2.42 -12.10
C ILE A 301 5.86 2.02 -13.06
N SER A 302 6.18 1.48 -14.25
CA SER A 302 5.16 1.02 -15.22
C SER A 302 4.26 -0.06 -14.60
N LYS A 303 4.87 -1.03 -13.91
CA LYS A 303 4.16 -2.11 -13.20
C LYS A 303 3.22 -1.57 -12.14
N LEU A 304 3.74 -0.67 -11.30
CA LEU A 304 2.96 -0.06 -10.23
C LEU A 304 1.81 0.79 -10.78
N LEU A 305 2.04 1.60 -11.81
CA LEU A 305 0.98 2.39 -12.47
C LEU A 305 -0.11 1.50 -13.08
N ARG A 306 0.24 0.37 -13.71
CA ARG A 306 -0.75 -0.62 -14.19
C ARG A 306 -1.61 -1.14 -13.03
N CYS A 307 -0.97 -1.53 -11.93
CA CYS A 307 -1.64 -2.02 -10.71
C CYS A 307 -2.58 -0.95 -10.11
N LEU A 308 -2.10 0.29 -9.94
CA LEU A 308 -2.89 1.39 -9.38
C LEU A 308 -4.08 1.75 -10.29
N ARG A 309 -3.84 1.87 -11.61
CA ARG A 309 -4.88 2.10 -12.61
C ARG A 309 -6.00 1.07 -12.51
N GLU A 310 -5.64 -0.22 -12.44
CA GLU A 310 -6.62 -1.31 -12.34
C GLU A 310 -7.45 -1.20 -11.06
N ARG A 311 -6.82 -0.91 -9.91
CA ARG A 311 -7.55 -0.77 -8.63
C ARG A 311 -8.46 0.44 -8.58
N TRP A 312 -8.05 1.55 -9.17
CA TRP A 312 -8.85 2.77 -9.22
C TRP A 312 -9.99 2.69 -10.23
N ALA A 313 -9.78 2.08 -11.41
CA ALA A 313 -10.81 1.91 -12.43
C ALA A 313 -11.80 0.78 -12.10
N MET A 314 -11.30 -0.31 -11.54
CA MET A 314 -12.06 -1.54 -11.30
C MET A 314 -11.70 -2.09 -9.92
N PRO A 315 -12.32 -1.57 -8.85
CA PRO A 315 -12.05 -2.03 -7.51
C PRO A 315 -12.23 -3.56 -7.41
N PRO A 316 -11.24 -4.32 -6.90
CA PRO A 316 -11.33 -5.78 -6.84
C PRO A 316 -12.62 -6.28 -6.18
N ARG A 317 -13.42 -7.01 -6.97
CA ARG A 317 -14.67 -7.65 -6.57
C ARG A 317 -14.42 -9.10 -6.18
N ARG A 318 -15.16 -9.57 -5.18
CA ARG A 318 -15.21 -10.99 -4.85
C ARG A 318 -16.20 -11.69 -5.77
N GLU A 319 -15.70 -12.58 -6.63
CA GLU A 319 -16.53 -13.37 -7.55
C GLU A 319 -17.13 -14.61 -6.89
N GLN A 320 -16.42 -15.18 -5.92
CA GLN A 320 -16.76 -16.47 -5.31
C GLN A 320 -16.89 -16.34 -3.79
N LEU A 321 -17.88 -17.05 -3.22
CA LEU A 321 -18.10 -17.10 -1.78
C LEU A 321 -16.90 -17.76 -1.10
N ARG A 322 -16.41 -17.12 -0.02
CA ARG A 322 -15.39 -17.69 0.86
C ARG A 322 -16.04 -18.38 2.04
N ARG A 323 -15.67 -19.64 2.28
CA ARG A 323 -16.08 -20.42 3.45
C ARG A 323 -15.04 -20.24 4.54
N ARG A 324 -15.48 -19.94 5.76
CA ARG A 324 -14.60 -19.92 6.94
C ARG A 324 -14.31 -21.36 7.34
N CYS A 325 -13.03 -21.71 7.41
CA CYS A 325 -12.56 -23.03 7.79
C CYS A 325 -11.17 -22.88 8.41
N GLN A 326 -10.85 -23.72 9.38
CA GLN A 326 -9.56 -23.72 10.07
C GLN A 326 -8.95 -25.10 9.98
N TYR A 327 -7.83 -25.18 9.26
CA TYR A 327 -7.01 -26.38 9.14
C TYR A 327 -5.59 -25.96 8.75
N ASP A 328 -4.62 -26.82 9.05
CA ASP A 328 -3.23 -26.54 8.75
C ASP A 328 -2.88 -27.03 7.33
N VAL A 329 -1.96 -26.31 6.69
CA VAL A 329 -1.47 -26.54 5.32
C VAL A 329 0.04 -26.42 5.29
N GLU A 330 0.67 -27.12 4.36
CA GLU A 330 2.09 -26.97 4.06
C GLU A 330 2.27 -25.89 3.00
N VAL A 331 3.29 -25.06 3.19
CA VAL A 331 3.59 -23.90 2.36
C VAL A 331 5.05 -23.90 1.95
N CYS A 332 5.31 -23.60 0.67
CA CYS A 332 6.63 -23.29 0.15
C CYS A 332 6.63 -21.87 -0.44
N VAL A 333 7.48 -21.00 0.12
CA VAL A 333 7.47 -19.55 -0.13
C VAL A 333 8.51 -19.16 -1.17
N GLY A 334 8.08 -18.41 -2.19
CA GLY A 334 8.95 -17.81 -3.20
C GLY A 334 9.17 -18.69 -4.42
N LEU A 335 9.22 -18.05 -5.60
CA LEU A 335 9.32 -18.74 -6.90
C LEU A 335 10.53 -19.69 -6.97
N ARG A 336 11.69 -19.26 -6.47
CA ARG A 336 12.92 -20.07 -6.48
C ARG A 336 12.80 -21.32 -5.62
N SER A 337 12.18 -21.23 -4.44
CA SER A 337 11.96 -22.37 -3.56
C SER A 337 10.94 -23.33 -4.16
N ILE A 338 9.86 -22.82 -4.76
CA ILE A 338 8.87 -23.65 -5.48
C ILE A 338 9.52 -24.35 -6.67
N TRP A 339 10.40 -23.66 -7.40
CA TRP A 339 11.16 -24.27 -8.49
C TRP A 339 12.04 -25.43 -7.99
N LYS A 340 12.79 -25.23 -6.89
CA LYS A 340 13.61 -26.30 -6.27
C LYS A 340 12.76 -27.47 -5.81
N LEU A 341 11.65 -27.19 -5.13
CA LEU A 341 10.67 -28.19 -4.68
C LEU A 341 10.21 -29.07 -5.85
N LYS A 342 9.90 -28.46 -6.99
CA LYS A 342 9.44 -29.18 -8.18
C LYS A 342 10.56 -29.89 -8.94
N HIS A 343 11.77 -29.35 -8.91
CA HIS A 343 12.91 -29.87 -9.67
C HIS A 343 13.68 -30.98 -8.95
N ALA A 344 13.90 -30.83 -7.65
CA ALA A 344 14.75 -31.70 -6.83
C ALA A 344 13.99 -32.35 -5.64
N GLY A 345 12.68 -32.16 -5.56
CA GLY A 345 11.83 -32.75 -4.51
C GLY A 345 11.79 -31.95 -3.21
N GLU A 346 11.07 -32.48 -2.22
CA GLU A 346 10.73 -31.78 -0.97
C GLU A 346 11.96 -31.42 -0.13
N SER A 347 12.96 -32.29 -0.08
CA SER A 347 14.21 -32.04 0.67
C SER A 347 15.02 -30.84 0.18
N ALA A 348 14.74 -30.33 -1.03
CA ALA A 348 15.45 -29.20 -1.63
C ALA A 348 14.79 -27.83 -1.36
N ALA A 349 13.67 -27.80 -0.63
CA ALA A 349 12.91 -26.58 -0.36
C ALA A 349 12.48 -26.48 1.11
N ASP A 350 12.39 -25.25 1.60
CA ASP A 350 11.87 -24.97 2.93
C ASP A 350 10.34 -25.05 2.91
N ILE A 351 9.80 -26.10 3.54
CA ILE A 351 8.36 -26.32 3.70
C ILE A 351 7.98 -26.02 5.14
N VAL A 352 6.99 -25.16 5.33
CA VAL A 352 6.52 -24.71 6.65
C VAL A 352 5.02 -24.94 6.81
N SER A 353 4.55 -25.09 8.05
CA SER A 353 3.13 -25.33 8.37
C SER A 353 2.42 -24.05 8.77
N TRP A 354 1.32 -23.74 8.08
CA TRP A 354 0.52 -22.51 8.24
C TRP A 354 -0.96 -22.87 8.38
N ARG A 355 -1.80 -21.94 8.83
CA ARG A 355 -3.22 -22.17 9.04
C ARG A 355 -4.10 -21.47 8.01
N VAL A 356 -5.01 -22.20 7.38
CA VAL A 356 -6.09 -21.59 6.59
C VAL A 356 -7.11 -20.95 7.53
N LEU A 357 -7.54 -19.73 7.21
CA LEU A 357 -8.60 -18.99 7.92
C LEU A 357 -9.92 -19.02 7.15
N ASN A 358 -9.83 -18.99 5.82
CA ASN A 358 -10.95 -19.14 4.90
C ASN A 358 -10.46 -19.54 3.51
N GLU A 359 -11.35 -20.13 2.71
CA GLU A 359 -11.04 -20.58 1.36
C GLU A 359 -12.19 -20.31 0.37
N SER A 360 -11.84 -20.23 -0.90
CA SER A 360 -12.73 -20.22 -2.06
C SER A 360 -12.06 -20.99 -3.21
N PRO A 361 -12.77 -21.38 -4.28
CA PRO A 361 -12.12 -22.00 -5.43
C PRO A 361 -10.99 -21.14 -6.05
N GLY A 362 -11.08 -19.80 -5.94
CA GLY A 362 -10.06 -18.87 -6.41
C GLY A 362 -8.87 -18.63 -5.47
N GLY A 363 -8.86 -19.19 -4.25
CA GLY A 363 -7.73 -19.07 -3.34
C GLY A 363 -8.09 -18.99 -1.85
N TYR A 364 -7.11 -18.61 -1.04
CA TYR A 364 -7.12 -18.79 0.41
C TYR A 364 -6.90 -17.47 1.16
N ALA A 365 -7.26 -17.43 2.44
CA ALA A 365 -6.59 -16.59 3.42
C ALA A 365 -5.87 -17.53 4.39
N ILE A 366 -4.57 -17.32 4.59
CA ILE A 366 -3.74 -18.14 5.47
C ILE A 366 -3.02 -17.27 6.48
N MET A 367 -2.59 -17.89 7.58
CA MET A 367 -1.92 -17.23 8.70
C MET A 367 -0.72 -18.07 9.12
N SER A 368 0.39 -17.41 9.41
CA SER A 368 1.56 -18.08 9.96
C SER A 368 1.28 -18.62 11.36
N ILE A 369 1.80 -19.82 11.64
CA ILE A 369 1.76 -20.42 12.98
C ILE A 369 3.02 -20.06 13.76
N GLU A 370 4.16 -19.99 13.06
CA GLU A 370 5.46 -19.67 13.64
C GLU A 370 5.81 -18.18 13.47
N ALA A 371 6.62 -17.66 14.38
CA ALA A 371 7.05 -16.26 14.37
C ALA A 371 8.10 -15.94 13.29
N ASN A 372 8.80 -16.95 12.77
CA ASN A 372 9.90 -16.77 11.82
C ASN A 372 9.50 -17.25 10.42
N THR A 373 8.70 -16.44 9.73
CA THR A 373 8.18 -16.75 8.38
C THR A 373 9.11 -16.33 7.24
N GLY A 374 10.28 -15.78 7.56
CA GLY A 374 11.14 -15.12 6.59
C GLY A 374 10.55 -13.81 6.06
N SER A 375 11.05 -13.38 4.90
CA SER A 375 10.63 -12.14 4.24
C SER A 375 9.46 -12.38 3.29
N LEU A 376 8.31 -11.80 3.60
CA LEU A 376 7.06 -11.88 2.83
C LEU A 376 6.70 -10.54 2.20
N SER A 377 6.17 -10.56 0.98
CA SER A 377 5.73 -9.36 0.29
C SER A 377 4.54 -9.66 -0.61
N ALA A 378 3.69 -8.64 -0.80
CA ALA A 378 2.63 -8.72 -1.79
C ALA A 378 3.25 -8.96 -3.18
N GLY A 379 2.59 -9.80 -3.97
CA GLY A 379 3.06 -10.17 -5.30
C GLY A 379 3.97 -11.40 -5.37
N MET A 380 4.47 -11.93 -4.25
CA MET A 380 5.28 -13.15 -4.24
C MET A 380 4.50 -14.38 -4.72
N ALA A 381 5.21 -15.35 -5.32
CA ALA A 381 4.68 -16.69 -5.55
C ALA A 381 4.76 -17.54 -4.28
N MET A 382 3.76 -18.40 -4.10
CA MET A 382 3.66 -19.33 -2.99
C MET A 382 3.04 -20.64 -3.46
N ALA A 383 3.53 -21.78 -2.99
CA ALA A 383 2.88 -23.07 -3.20
C ALA A 383 2.21 -23.54 -1.90
N VAL A 384 1.00 -24.07 -1.98
CA VAL A 384 0.22 -24.56 -0.84
C VAL A 384 -0.32 -25.96 -1.12
N ARG A 385 -0.23 -26.87 -0.15
CA ARG A 385 -0.92 -28.17 -0.19
C ARG A 385 -1.57 -28.48 1.16
N ARG A 386 -2.65 -29.26 1.13
CA ARG A 386 -3.43 -29.62 2.34
C ARG A 386 -2.80 -30.73 3.16
N ALA A 387 -2.23 -31.72 2.49
CA ALA A 387 -1.55 -32.86 3.09
C ALA A 387 -0.42 -33.29 2.16
N THR A 388 0.51 -34.10 2.66
CA THR A 388 1.70 -34.54 1.92
C THR A 388 1.36 -35.16 0.57
N ASP A 389 0.28 -35.95 0.50
CA ASP A 389 -0.18 -36.63 -0.72
C ASP A 389 -1.02 -35.74 -1.65
N SER A 390 -1.31 -34.50 -1.25
CA SER A 390 -2.08 -33.55 -2.07
C SER A 390 -1.20 -32.82 -3.08
N ALA A 391 -1.76 -32.56 -4.27
CA ALA A 391 -1.11 -31.71 -5.25
C ALA A 391 -0.87 -30.29 -4.71
N TRP A 392 0.29 -29.73 -5.05
CA TRP A 392 0.62 -28.34 -4.76
C TRP A 392 -0.17 -27.38 -5.63
N SER A 393 -0.95 -26.51 -5.00
CA SER A 393 -1.53 -25.33 -5.65
C SER A 393 -0.48 -24.22 -5.71
N ILE A 394 -0.29 -23.65 -6.89
CA ILE A 394 0.55 -22.47 -7.10
C ILE A 394 -0.32 -21.22 -6.98
N CYS A 395 0.10 -20.33 -6.10
CA CYS A 395 -0.60 -19.13 -5.72
C CYS A 395 0.29 -17.89 -5.85
N VAL A 396 -0.36 -16.73 -5.91
CA VAL A 396 0.29 -15.42 -5.74
C VAL A 396 -0.31 -14.70 -4.55
N VAL A 397 0.55 -14.05 -3.77
CA VAL A 397 0.17 -13.23 -2.63
C VAL A 397 -0.48 -11.95 -3.14
N ARG A 398 -1.77 -11.75 -2.83
CA ARG A 398 -2.55 -10.57 -3.22
C ARG A 398 -2.61 -9.49 -2.16
N TRP A 399 -2.44 -9.87 -0.90
CA TRP A 399 -2.27 -8.94 0.20
C TRP A 399 -1.50 -9.58 1.34
N VAL A 400 -0.83 -8.75 2.13
CA VAL A 400 -0.11 -9.12 3.35
C VAL A 400 -0.65 -8.29 4.50
N ARG A 401 -0.92 -8.93 5.63
CA ARG A 401 -1.28 -8.26 6.88
C ARG A 401 -0.44 -8.77 8.03
N SER A 402 -0.02 -7.88 8.92
CA SER A 402 0.80 -8.16 10.09
C SER A 402 0.41 -7.20 11.20
N ASP A 403 -0.61 -7.58 11.98
CA ASP A 403 -1.05 -6.79 13.15
C ASP A 403 -0.11 -6.99 14.35
N SER A 404 0.88 -7.89 14.26
CA SER A 404 1.97 -8.05 15.24
C SER A 404 3.28 -8.50 14.57
N PRO A 405 4.46 -8.28 15.20
CA PRO A 405 5.76 -8.69 14.64
C PRO A 405 5.92 -10.19 14.41
N THR A 406 5.07 -11.02 15.02
CA THR A 406 5.21 -12.48 15.03
C THR A 406 4.12 -13.19 14.22
N GLN A 407 3.14 -12.45 13.71
CA GLN A 407 2.01 -13.03 13.00
C GLN A 407 1.82 -12.31 11.68
N VAL A 408 1.70 -13.11 10.61
CA VAL A 408 1.39 -12.61 9.28
C VAL A 408 0.19 -13.39 8.72
N GLU A 409 -0.77 -12.65 8.19
CA GLU A 409 -1.87 -13.15 7.38
C GLU A 409 -1.63 -12.81 5.91
N LEU A 410 -1.91 -13.76 5.03
CA LEU A 410 -1.79 -13.60 3.59
C LEU A 410 -3.10 -13.90 2.88
N GLY A 411 -3.41 -13.08 1.88
CA GLY A 411 -4.40 -13.40 0.87
C GLY A 411 -3.75 -14.04 -0.32
N LEU A 412 -4.14 -15.27 -0.64
CA LEU A 412 -3.62 -16.01 -1.78
C LEU A 412 -4.66 -16.08 -2.90
N GLN A 413 -4.21 -15.88 -4.13
CA GLN A 413 -4.95 -16.25 -5.34
C GLN A 413 -4.29 -17.48 -5.96
N THR A 414 -5.06 -18.54 -6.18
CA THR A 414 -4.60 -19.73 -6.91
C THR A 414 -4.55 -19.43 -8.40
N ILE A 415 -3.39 -19.67 -9.02
CA ILE A 415 -3.16 -19.47 -10.46
C ILE A 415 -2.93 -20.79 -11.22
N SER A 416 -2.64 -21.88 -10.51
CA SER A 416 -2.63 -23.23 -11.07
C SER A 416 -2.64 -24.30 -9.97
N SER A 417 -3.07 -25.51 -10.29
CA SER A 417 -2.97 -26.71 -9.43
C SER A 417 -1.78 -27.61 -9.80
N ALA A 418 -1.01 -27.25 -10.83
CA ALA A 418 0.16 -27.98 -11.26
C ALA A 418 1.21 -27.02 -11.84
N ALA A 419 2.47 -27.43 -11.77
CA ALA A 419 3.58 -26.67 -12.33
C ALA A 419 4.72 -27.60 -12.71
N THR A 420 5.35 -27.31 -13.83
CA THR A 420 6.56 -27.99 -14.32
C THR A 420 7.75 -27.02 -14.20
N PRO A 421 8.83 -27.42 -13.51
CA PRO A 421 10.01 -26.56 -13.35
C PRO A 421 10.78 -26.49 -14.66
N VAL A 422 11.08 -25.28 -15.10
CA VAL A 422 11.87 -25.02 -16.31
C VAL A 422 12.89 -23.92 -16.04
N ARG A 423 13.83 -23.74 -16.95
CA ARG A 423 14.61 -22.51 -17.06
C ARG A 423 14.18 -21.78 -18.32
N ILE A 424 14.11 -20.46 -18.26
CA ILE A 424 13.81 -19.61 -19.43
C ILE A 424 14.89 -18.57 -19.63
N GLY A 425 15.15 -18.18 -20.87
CA GLY A 425 16.09 -17.11 -21.18
C GLY A 425 15.59 -16.28 -22.34
N PHE A 426 15.67 -14.96 -22.19
CA PHE A 426 15.35 -14.01 -23.24
C PHE A 426 16.66 -13.51 -23.88
N ARG A 427 16.63 -13.21 -25.19
CA ARG A 427 17.75 -12.50 -25.81
C ARG A 427 17.89 -11.11 -25.18
N GLY A 428 19.13 -10.67 -24.93
CA GLY A 428 19.42 -9.38 -24.28
C GLY A 428 19.35 -9.41 -22.74
N GLY A 429 19.58 -10.58 -22.11
CA GLY A 429 19.81 -10.70 -20.66
C GLY A 429 21.10 -9.99 -20.19
N GLU A 430 21.32 -9.91 -18.88
CA GLU A 430 22.53 -9.26 -18.31
C GLU A 430 23.81 -10.02 -18.64
N GLY A 431 23.69 -11.32 -18.97
CA GLY A 431 24.75 -12.13 -19.57
C GLY A 431 24.31 -12.94 -20.81
N PRO A 432 25.23 -13.27 -21.72
CA PRO A 432 24.94 -14.18 -22.83
C PRO A 432 24.52 -15.56 -22.30
N GLY A 433 23.31 -16.00 -22.68
CA GLY A 433 22.79 -17.31 -22.28
C GLY A 433 22.29 -17.41 -20.84
N GLU A 434 22.06 -16.27 -20.17
CA GLU A 434 21.46 -16.27 -18.82
C GLU A 434 20.05 -16.86 -18.86
N MET A 435 19.84 -17.92 -18.06
CA MET A 435 18.57 -18.61 -17.95
C MET A 435 18.08 -18.55 -16.50
N VAL A 436 16.87 -18.08 -16.28
CA VAL A 436 16.27 -17.92 -14.96
C VAL A 436 15.31 -19.08 -14.64
N PRO A 437 15.23 -19.53 -13.37
CA PRO A 437 14.22 -20.50 -12.94
C PRO A 437 12.80 -19.98 -13.12
N ALA A 438 11.92 -20.79 -13.70
CA ALA A 438 10.52 -20.45 -13.93
C ALA A 438 9.62 -21.70 -13.88
N LEU A 439 8.31 -21.50 -13.82
CA LEU A 439 7.33 -22.58 -13.77
C LEU A 439 6.41 -22.51 -14.99
N VAL A 440 6.33 -23.59 -15.76
CA VAL A 440 5.25 -23.77 -16.75
C VAL A 440 3.99 -24.21 -16.02
N LEU A 441 2.92 -23.47 -16.24
CA LEU A 441 1.60 -23.73 -15.70
C LEU A 441 0.68 -24.22 -16.85
N PRO A 442 -0.04 -25.35 -16.66
CA PRO A 442 -0.95 -25.86 -17.69
C PRO A 442 -2.11 -24.92 -17.96
N PRO A 443 -2.83 -25.07 -19.09
CA PRO A 443 -4.02 -24.29 -19.36
C PRO A 443 -5.12 -24.54 -18.32
N VAL A 444 -5.91 -23.52 -18.04
CA VAL A 444 -7.09 -23.59 -17.16
C VAL A 444 -8.27 -23.09 -17.98
N ALA A 445 -9.03 -23.97 -18.61
CA ALA A 445 -9.99 -23.62 -19.68
C ALA A 445 -10.92 -22.43 -19.37
N ALA A 446 -11.36 -22.27 -18.11
CA ALA A 446 -12.23 -21.18 -17.67
C ALA A 446 -11.52 -19.83 -17.47
N VAL A 447 -10.20 -19.81 -17.28
CA VAL A 447 -9.43 -18.62 -16.87
C VAL A 447 -8.34 -18.28 -17.89
N ARG A 448 -7.63 -19.28 -18.38
CA ARG A 448 -6.44 -19.14 -19.21
C ARG A 448 -6.37 -20.26 -20.26
N ARG A 449 -6.53 -19.91 -21.53
CA ARG A 449 -6.64 -20.88 -22.64
C ARG A 449 -5.32 -21.50 -23.06
N HIS A 450 -4.20 -20.79 -22.87
CA HIS A 450 -2.87 -21.28 -23.21
C HIS A 450 -2.09 -21.71 -21.97
N GLN A 451 -0.99 -22.43 -22.20
CA GLN A 451 0.03 -22.60 -21.16
C GLN A 451 0.62 -21.24 -20.80
N ALA A 452 1.09 -21.13 -19.57
CA ALA A 452 1.73 -19.90 -19.10
C ALA A 452 3.02 -20.19 -18.37
N ILE A 453 3.83 -19.15 -18.23
CA ILE A 453 5.07 -19.19 -17.46
C ILE A 453 4.95 -18.20 -16.32
N LEU A 454 5.20 -18.69 -15.11
CA LEU A 454 5.45 -17.87 -13.94
C LEU A 454 6.97 -17.69 -13.79
N ALA A 455 7.45 -16.48 -13.99
CA ALA A 455 8.85 -16.11 -13.98
C ALA A 455 9.14 -15.02 -12.94
N PRO A 456 10.42 -14.78 -12.55
CA PRO A 456 10.79 -13.63 -11.74
C PRO A 456 10.37 -12.32 -12.41
N ALA A 457 10.01 -11.31 -11.63
CA ALA A 457 9.75 -9.98 -12.17
C ALA A 457 10.97 -9.44 -12.93
N GLY A 458 10.74 -8.85 -14.10
CA GLY A 458 11.80 -8.36 -15.00
C GLY A 458 12.39 -9.43 -15.92
N ALA A 459 11.91 -10.68 -15.85
CA ALA A 459 12.33 -11.72 -16.78
C ALA A 459 11.85 -11.43 -18.20
N TYR A 460 10.64 -10.87 -18.37
CA TYR A 460 10.12 -10.54 -19.70
C TYR A 460 10.92 -9.39 -20.34
N ARG A 461 11.65 -9.70 -21.42
CA ARG A 461 12.42 -8.72 -22.21
C ARG A 461 12.02 -8.66 -23.68
N SER A 462 11.49 -9.75 -24.24
CA SER A 462 11.10 -9.80 -25.66
C SER A 462 10.02 -10.86 -25.89
N ARG A 463 9.36 -10.85 -27.06
CA ARG A 463 8.33 -11.85 -27.37
C ARG A 463 8.84 -13.28 -27.52
N ARG A 464 10.13 -13.49 -27.79
CA ARG A 464 10.72 -14.82 -28.01
C ARG A 464 11.69 -15.15 -26.88
N PHE A 465 11.64 -16.39 -26.43
CA PHE A 465 12.52 -16.89 -25.38
C PHE A 465 12.89 -18.35 -25.61
N LEU A 466 13.99 -18.78 -25.00
CA LEU A 466 14.36 -20.19 -24.92
C LEU A 466 13.78 -20.77 -23.63
N LEU A 467 13.30 -22.00 -23.71
CA LEU A 467 12.81 -22.80 -22.59
C LEU A 467 13.62 -24.08 -22.53
N VAL A 468 14.15 -24.39 -21.35
CA VAL A 468 14.88 -25.63 -21.06
C VAL A 468 14.15 -26.36 -19.94
N HIS A 469 13.74 -27.59 -20.22
CA HIS A 469 13.16 -28.49 -19.25
C HIS A 469 14.13 -29.66 -19.02
N GLU A 470 14.72 -29.70 -17.83
CA GLU A 470 15.63 -30.75 -17.41
C GLU A 470 14.86 -31.82 -16.63
N SER A 471 14.60 -32.94 -17.30
CA SER A 471 13.99 -34.16 -16.74
C SER A 471 14.97 -35.32 -16.91
N GLU A 472 14.49 -36.57 -17.10
CA GLU A 472 15.37 -37.67 -17.57
C GLU A 472 16.07 -37.35 -18.90
N ARG A 473 15.44 -36.51 -19.73
CA ARG A 473 16.04 -35.92 -20.93
C ARG A 473 15.97 -34.40 -20.85
N ILE A 474 16.97 -33.74 -21.44
CA ILE A 474 16.96 -32.29 -21.61
C ILE A 474 16.11 -31.97 -22.84
N TYR A 475 15.03 -31.24 -22.63
CA TYR A 475 14.18 -30.71 -23.70
C TYR A 475 14.42 -29.21 -23.84
N VAL A 476 14.78 -28.78 -25.06
CA VAL A 476 15.01 -27.37 -25.39
C VAL A 476 14.00 -26.96 -26.45
N ALA A 477 13.29 -25.87 -26.22
CA ALA A 477 12.34 -25.32 -27.17
C ALA A 477 12.40 -23.80 -27.21
N GLN A 478 11.97 -23.23 -28.32
CA GLN A 478 11.71 -21.80 -28.42
C GLN A 478 10.24 -21.53 -28.12
N GLY A 479 9.98 -20.56 -27.23
CA GLY A 479 8.64 -20.09 -26.90
C GLY A 479 8.37 -18.70 -27.48
N ARG A 480 7.10 -18.44 -27.78
CA ARG A 480 6.57 -17.15 -28.19
C ARG A 480 5.49 -16.70 -27.21
N LEU A 481 5.71 -15.53 -26.60
CA LEU A 481 4.75 -14.89 -25.69
C LEU A 481 3.51 -14.41 -26.45
N LEU A 482 2.34 -14.64 -25.85
CA LEU A 482 1.02 -14.26 -26.38
C LEU A 482 0.45 -13.06 -25.62
N SER A 483 0.46 -13.10 -24.29
CA SER A 483 -0.04 -12.03 -23.43
C SER A 483 0.69 -12.02 -22.08
N LEU A 484 0.84 -10.83 -21.51
CA LEU A 484 1.27 -10.66 -20.12
C LEU A 484 0.01 -10.56 -19.25
N ASP A 485 -0.31 -11.64 -18.54
CA ASP A 485 -1.56 -11.79 -17.78
C ASP A 485 -1.48 -11.12 -16.40
N MET A 486 -0.29 -11.07 -15.81
CA MET A 486 -0.08 -10.45 -14.51
C MET A 486 1.39 -10.08 -14.33
N GLN A 487 1.62 -8.98 -13.62
CA GLN A 487 2.94 -8.51 -13.26
C GLN A 487 2.88 -7.92 -11.86
N THR A 488 3.80 -8.37 -10.99
CA THR A 488 3.94 -7.89 -9.62
C THR A 488 5.38 -7.42 -9.40
N SER A 489 5.68 -6.92 -8.21
CA SER A 489 7.06 -6.62 -7.79
C SER A 489 7.97 -7.85 -7.77
N SER A 490 7.41 -9.07 -7.66
CA SER A 490 8.19 -10.30 -7.46
C SER A 490 8.11 -11.28 -8.63
N VAL A 491 6.99 -11.35 -9.35
CA VAL A 491 6.77 -12.33 -10.43
C VAL A 491 6.00 -11.74 -11.60
N GLU A 492 6.16 -12.39 -12.74
CA GLU A 492 5.42 -12.14 -13.97
C GLU A 492 4.77 -13.45 -14.43
N LEU A 493 3.53 -13.35 -14.91
CA LEU A 493 2.78 -14.46 -15.49
C LEU A 493 2.39 -14.08 -16.92
N PHE A 494 2.82 -14.89 -17.89
CA PHE A 494 2.51 -14.66 -19.29
C PHE A 494 2.12 -15.94 -20.01
N GLN A 495 1.15 -15.86 -20.91
CA GLN A 495 0.77 -16.95 -21.80
C GLN A 495 1.78 -17.09 -22.93
N PHE A 496 2.02 -18.32 -23.36
CA PHE A 496 2.93 -18.62 -24.46
C PHE A 496 2.47 -19.80 -25.29
N GLU A 497 3.07 -19.94 -26.46
CA GLU A 497 3.05 -21.12 -27.31
C GLU A 497 4.47 -21.52 -27.69
N TYR A 498 4.68 -22.78 -28.09
CA TYR A 498 5.93 -23.19 -28.71
C TYR A 498 6.02 -22.62 -30.12
N ASP A 499 7.15 -22.03 -30.49
CA ASP A 499 7.39 -21.54 -31.85
C ASP A 499 7.55 -22.78 -32.76
N PRO A 500 6.66 -23.00 -33.75
CA PRO A 500 6.75 -24.15 -34.65
C PRO A 500 7.96 -24.08 -35.59
N TYR A 501 8.60 -22.92 -35.69
CA TYR A 501 9.80 -22.69 -36.50
C TYR A 501 10.97 -22.25 -35.60
N PRO A 502 11.56 -23.17 -34.83
CA PRO A 502 12.72 -22.86 -33.99
C PRO A 502 13.89 -22.38 -34.87
N LEU A 503 14.55 -21.31 -34.43
CA LEU A 503 15.72 -20.71 -35.09
C LEU A 503 16.93 -21.65 -35.16
#